data_AF-A0A970LXH7-F1
#
_entry.id   AF-A0A970LXH7-F1
#
_cell.length_a   1.000
_cell.length_b   1.000
_cell.length_c   1.000
_cell.angle_alpha   90.00
_cell.angle_beta   90.00
_cell.angle_gamma   90.00
#
_symmetry.space_group_name_H-M   'P 1'
#
loop_
_entity.id
_entity.type
_entity.pdbx_description
1 polymer ?
#
loop_
_entity_poly.entity_id
_entity_poly.type
_entity_poly.pdbx_seq_one_letter_code
_entity_poly.pdbx_strand_id
1 'polypeptide(L)'
;LALCQKHKPEVIVAEGIEANYILENLPEIQPHCGAIALKQPTLENVSFEKLQQAFLQRGQQRFYNVIVMLSQDHPQFKQLSHLFYMIKPDANFEAEVEYLLNTYFLLGDATDTD
;
A
#
# COMPACT_ATOMS: atom_id res chain seq x y z
N LEU A 1 20.24 -8.81 4.25
CA LEU A 1 18.85 -8.42 4.54
C LEU A 1 18.03 -9.70 4.65
N ALA A 2 17.88 -10.21 5.87
CA ALA A 2 17.16 -11.45 6.16
C ALA A 2 15.94 -11.11 7.00
N LEU A 3 14.85 -10.65 6.38
CA LEU A 3 13.61 -10.29 7.09
C LEU A 3 12.39 -10.61 6.22
N CYS A 4 12.25 -11.89 5.90
CA CYS A 4 10.96 -12.50 5.56
C CYS A 4 11.09 -14.01 5.85
N GLN A 5 11.26 -14.33 7.13
CA GLN A 5 11.09 -15.71 7.57
C GLN A 5 9.60 -16.03 7.53
N LYS A 6 9.26 -17.03 6.71
CA LYS A 6 8.02 -17.81 6.73
C LYS A 6 7.28 -17.68 8.07
N HIS A 7 6.00 -17.26 8.03
CA HIS A 7 5.03 -17.18 9.13
C HIS A 7 4.95 -15.84 9.89
N LYS A 8 4.50 -14.82 9.17
CA LYS A 8 3.38 -13.92 9.52
C LYS A 8 3.30 -12.94 8.36
N PRO A 9 2.16 -12.76 7.70
CA PRO A 9 2.10 -11.70 6.73
C PRO A 9 2.10 -10.40 7.52
N GLU A 10 3.22 -9.69 7.44
CA GLU A 10 3.39 -8.42 8.10
C GLU A 10 2.58 -7.38 7.31
N VAL A 11 1.58 -6.79 7.97
CA VAL A 11 0.99 -5.56 7.47
C VAL A 11 1.88 -4.43 7.91
N ILE A 12 2.43 -3.72 6.93
CA ILE A 12 3.21 -2.52 7.20
C ILE A 12 2.22 -1.37 7.40
N VAL A 13 2.30 -0.71 8.55
CA VAL A 13 1.54 0.50 8.84
C VAL A 13 2.54 1.63 9.02
N ALA A 14 2.38 2.71 8.25
CA ALA A 14 3.29 3.86 8.31
C ALA A 14 2.53 5.18 8.17
N GLU A 15 3.06 6.24 8.75
CA GLU A 15 2.47 7.58 8.73
C GLU A 15 3.50 8.64 8.31
N GLY A 16 3.04 9.70 7.63
CA GLY A 16 3.86 10.87 7.32
C GLY A 16 5.10 10.53 6.49
N ILE A 17 6.29 10.84 7.02
CA ILE A 17 7.56 10.63 6.32
C ILE A 17 7.86 9.14 6.15
N GLU A 18 7.49 8.29 7.10
CA GLU A 18 7.69 6.83 6.97
C GLU A 18 6.86 6.28 5.81
N ALA A 19 5.64 6.79 5.63
CA ALA A 19 4.81 6.40 4.50
C ALA A 19 5.43 6.80 3.15
N ASN A 20 6.18 7.90 3.07
CA ASN A 20 6.93 8.26 1.86
C ASN A 20 8.04 7.25 1.56
N TYR A 21 8.76 6.82 2.59
CA TYR A 21 9.82 5.82 2.42
C TYR A 21 9.26 4.52 1.84
N ILE A 22 8.09 4.08 2.35
CA ILE A 22 7.41 2.91 1.82
C ILE A 22 6.96 3.13 0.37
N LEU A 23 6.39 4.30 0.03
CA LEU A 23 5.98 4.60 -1.34
C LEU A 23 7.15 4.64 -2.33
N GLU A 24 8.26 5.27 -1.96
CA GLU A 24 9.43 5.39 -2.83
C GLU A 24 10.09 4.04 -3.14
N ASN A 25 10.01 3.09 -2.19
CA ASN A 25 10.59 1.75 -2.30
C ASN A 25 9.50 0.67 -2.42
N LEU A 26 8.30 1.07 -2.87
CA LEU A 26 7.15 0.16 -2.91
C LEU A 26 7.41 -1.08 -3.78
N PRO A 27 8.02 -0.98 -4.97
CA PRO A 27 8.29 -2.15 -5.80
C PRO A 27 9.20 -3.19 -5.12
N GLU A 28 10.12 -2.73 -4.28
CA GLU A 28 11.05 -3.58 -3.53
C GLU A 28 10.41 -4.17 -2.27
N ILE A 29 9.52 -3.43 -1.61
CA ILE A 29 8.88 -3.84 -0.35
C ILE A 29 7.67 -4.75 -0.61
N GLN A 30 6.87 -4.46 -1.63
CA GLN A 30 5.58 -5.12 -1.88
C GLN A 30 5.67 -6.65 -2.07
N PRO A 31 6.70 -7.22 -2.72
CA PRO A 31 6.85 -8.68 -2.84
C PRO A 31 7.10 -9.40 -1.51
N HIS A 32 7.43 -8.66 -0.45
CA HIS A 32 7.86 -9.18 0.85
C HIS A 32 6.86 -8.87 1.97
N CYS A 33 5.73 -8.23 1.70
CA CYS A 33 4.72 -7.93 2.71
C CYS A 33 3.34 -8.39 2.26
N GLY A 34 2.47 -8.73 3.23
CA GLY A 34 1.11 -9.15 2.94
C GLY A 34 0.28 -7.97 2.45
N ALA A 35 0.26 -6.89 3.24
CA ALA A 35 -0.45 -5.66 2.89
C ALA A 35 0.25 -4.43 3.50
N ILE A 36 -0.12 -3.24 3.02
CA ILE A 36 0.46 -1.97 3.43
C ILE A 36 -0.68 -0.97 3.65
N ALA A 37 -0.64 -0.26 4.79
CA ALA A 37 -1.54 0.85 5.08
C ALA A 37 -0.74 2.11 5.38
N LEU A 38 -1.02 3.17 4.62
CA LEU A 38 -0.26 4.42 4.68
C LEU A 38 -1.17 5.57 5.08
N LYS A 39 -0.80 6.29 6.15
CA LYS A 39 -1.54 7.43 6.67
C LYS A 39 -0.82 8.73 6.36
N GLN A 40 -1.52 9.65 5.72
CA GLN A 40 -1.10 11.03 5.43
C GLN A 40 0.38 11.15 5.01
N PRO A 41 0.83 10.44 3.95
CA PRO A 41 2.18 10.63 3.43
C PRO A 41 2.39 12.10 3.03
N THR A 42 3.55 12.68 3.35
CA THR A 42 3.86 14.06 2.94
C THR A 42 4.21 14.15 1.46
N LEU A 43 4.56 13.01 0.84
CA LEU A 43 4.92 12.84 -0.57
C LEU A 43 6.16 13.63 -1.02
N GLU A 44 6.91 14.18 -0.07
CA GLU A 44 8.24 14.71 -0.30
C GLU A 44 9.18 13.57 -0.71
N ASN A 45 9.89 13.78 -1.82
CA ASN A 45 10.86 12.84 -2.39
C ASN A 45 10.27 11.50 -2.88
N VAL A 46 8.96 11.42 -3.08
CA VAL A 46 8.32 10.26 -3.73
C VAL A 46 8.30 10.45 -5.24
N SER A 47 8.94 9.53 -5.96
CA SER A 47 8.95 9.51 -7.42
C SER A 47 7.68 8.85 -7.96
N PHE A 48 6.74 9.68 -8.38
CA PHE A 48 5.52 9.21 -9.04
C PHE A 48 5.78 8.48 -10.36
N GLU A 49 6.87 8.82 -11.05
CA GLU A 49 7.28 8.11 -12.26
C GLU A 49 7.62 6.65 -11.94
N LYS A 50 8.38 6.38 -10.87
CA LYS A 50 8.69 5.02 -10.42
C LYS A 50 7.41 4.24 -10.09
N LEU A 51 6.50 4.87 -9.34
CA LEU A 51 5.21 4.25 -8.99
C LEU A 51 4.38 3.93 -10.24
N GLN A 52 4.35 4.82 -11.22
CA GLN A 52 3.65 4.63 -12.49
C GLN A 52 4.29 3.50 -13.32
N GLN A 53 5.62 3.44 -13.38
CA GLN A 53 6.32 2.36 -14.07
C GLN A 53 6.04 0.99 -13.44
N ALA A 54 6.08 0.92 -12.11
CA ALA A 54 5.73 -0.30 -11.38
C ALA A 54 4.27 -0.72 -11.63
N PHE A 55 3.34 0.24 -11.68
CA PHE A 55 1.95 -0.02 -12.05
C PHE A 55 1.80 -0.58 -13.48
N LEU A 56 2.55 -0.03 -14.45
CA LEU A 56 2.55 -0.52 -15.83
C LEU A 56 3.12 -1.94 -15.93
N GLN A 57 4.23 -2.23 -15.24
CA GLN A 57 4.85 -3.55 -15.21
C GLN A 57 3.93 -4.64 -14.62
N ARG A 58 3.01 -4.24 -13.73
CA ARG A 58 1.96 -5.12 -13.16
C ARG A 58 0.72 -5.26 -14.04
N GLY A 59 0.77 -4.81 -15.30
CA GLY A 59 -0.37 -4.88 -16.21
C GLY A 59 -1.50 -3.92 -15.85
N GLN A 60 -1.16 -2.74 -15.30
CA GLN A 60 -2.12 -1.69 -14.92
C GLN A 60 -3.13 -2.11 -13.84
N GLN A 61 -2.77 -3.11 -13.05
CA GLN A 61 -3.52 -3.48 -11.86
C GLN A 61 -3.11 -2.57 -10.70
N ARG A 62 -4.11 -2.03 -10.00
CA ARG A 62 -3.86 -1.25 -8.77
C ARG A 62 -3.08 -2.08 -7.76
N PHE A 63 -2.39 -1.39 -6.87
CA PHE A 63 -1.78 -2.04 -5.70
C PHE A 63 -2.89 -2.39 -4.69
N TYR A 64 -3.64 -3.46 -4.95
CA TYR A 64 -4.83 -3.82 -4.16
C TYR A 64 -4.54 -4.13 -2.69
N ASN A 65 -3.31 -4.54 -2.38
CA ASN A 65 -2.87 -4.77 -1.00
C ASN A 65 -2.26 -3.51 -0.36
N VAL A 66 -2.41 -2.33 -0.98
CA VAL A 66 -1.90 -1.05 -0.49
C VAL A 66 -3.04 -0.05 -0.39
N ILE A 67 -3.34 0.38 0.84
CA ILE A 67 -4.35 1.41 1.12
C ILE A 67 -3.67 2.70 1.58
N VAL A 68 -4.19 3.84 1.13
CA VAL A 68 -3.63 5.16 1.43
C VAL A 68 -4.71 6.09 1.94
N MET A 69 -4.56 6.61 3.15
CA MET A 69 -5.32 7.77 3.63
C MET A 69 -4.53 9.03 3.31
N LEU A 70 -5.08 9.90 2.47
CA LEU A 70 -4.50 11.20 2.14
C LEU A 70 -5.62 12.23 2.07
N SER A 71 -5.34 13.46 2.48
CA SER A 71 -6.31 14.54 2.36
C SER A 71 -6.73 14.78 0.89
N GLN A 72 -8.03 14.99 0.65
CA GLN A 72 -8.58 15.17 -0.70
C GLN A 72 -8.16 16.47 -1.39
N ASP A 73 -7.79 17.48 -0.60
CA ASP A 73 -7.24 18.74 -1.07
C ASP A 73 -5.75 18.64 -1.43
N HIS A 74 -5.09 17.51 -1.14
CA HIS A 74 -3.69 17.32 -1.47
C HIS A 74 -3.51 17.32 -3.00
N PRO A 75 -2.57 18.12 -3.57
CA PRO A 75 -2.40 18.26 -5.02
C PRO A 75 -2.20 16.92 -5.76
N GLN A 76 -1.56 15.96 -5.08
CA GLN A 76 -1.25 14.63 -5.61
C GLN A 76 -2.36 13.59 -5.39
N PHE A 77 -3.45 13.91 -4.68
CA PHE A 77 -4.50 12.95 -4.33
C PHE A 77 -5.03 12.21 -5.56
N LYS A 78 -5.35 12.94 -6.62
CA LYS A 78 -5.87 12.35 -7.86
C LYS A 78 -4.87 11.39 -8.50
N GLN A 79 -3.58 11.71 -8.48
CA GLN A 79 -2.56 10.83 -9.06
C GLN A 79 -2.43 9.52 -8.27
N LEU A 80 -2.38 9.58 -6.94
CA LEU A 80 -2.38 8.39 -6.09
C LEU A 80 -3.66 7.55 -6.25
N SER A 81 -4.82 8.19 -6.41
CA SER A 81 -6.10 7.48 -6.55
C SER A 81 -6.22 6.60 -7.81
N HIS A 82 -5.38 6.85 -8.83
CA HIS A 82 -5.30 5.97 -9.99
C HIS A 82 -4.52 4.70 -9.69
N LEU A 83 -3.55 4.77 -8.77
CA LEU A 83 -2.59 3.71 -8.46
C LEU A 83 -3.02 2.85 -7.28
N PHE A 84 -3.67 3.46 -6.28
CA PHE A 84 -3.96 2.88 -4.97
C PHE A 84 -5.44 2.90 -4.63
N TYR A 85 -5.81 2.12 -3.62
CA TYR A 85 -7.08 2.30 -2.95
C TYR A 85 -6.96 3.45 -1.93
N MET A 86 -7.83 4.45 -2.07
CA MET A 86 -7.83 5.62 -1.17
C MET A 86 -8.83 5.39 -0.05
N ILE A 87 -8.37 5.48 1.19
CA ILE A 87 -9.23 5.50 2.38
C ILE A 87 -10.03 6.80 2.38
N LYS A 88 -11.32 6.71 2.72
CA LYS A 88 -12.19 7.89 2.77
C LYS A 88 -11.75 8.85 3.89
N PRO A 89 -11.87 10.17 3.72
CA PRO A 89 -11.42 11.15 4.72
C PRO A 89 -12.12 11.05 6.07
N ASP A 90 -13.36 10.58 6.08
CA ASP A 90 -14.21 10.38 7.27
C ASP A 90 -14.07 8.97 7.87
N ALA A 91 -13.34 8.06 7.21
CA ALA A 91 -13.11 6.73 7.72
C ALA A 91 -12.06 6.74 8.84
N ASN A 92 -12.22 5.80 9.79
CA ASN A 92 -11.24 5.55 10.82
C ASN A 92 -10.07 4.75 10.24
N PHE A 93 -8.86 5.28 10.30
CA PHE A 93 -7.68 4.63 9.71
C PHE A 93 -7.43 3.25 10.33
N GLU A 94 -7.48 3.16 11.65
CA GLU A 94 -7.19 1.94 12.40
C GLU A 94 -8.19 0.82 12.06
N ALA A 95 -9.47 1.16 11.86
CA ALA A 95 -10.50 0.22 11.42
C ALA A 95 -10.25 -0.30 9.99
N GLU A 96 -9.77 0.56 9.09
CA GLU A 96 -9.41 0.16 7.72
C GLU A 96 -8.15 -0.73 7.72
N VAL A 97 -7.19 -0.49 8.62
CA VAL A 97 -6.04 -1.39 8.82
C VAL A 97 -6.50 -2.75 9.33
N GLU A 98 -7.42 -2.79 10.30
CA GLU A 98 -7.98 -4.05 10.82
C GLU A 98 -8.76 -4.79 9.73
N TYR A 99 -9.55 -4.09 8.92
CA TYR A 99 -10.24 -4.68 7.79
C TYR A 99 -9.25 -5.25 6.75
N LEU A 100 -8.21 -4.49 6.42
CA LEU A 100 -7.15 -4.95 5.52
C LEU A 100 -6.50 -6.21 6.09
N LEU A 101 -6.13 -6.19 7.38
CA LEU A 101 -5.59 -7.34 8.11
C LEU A 101 -6.48 -8.56 7.93
N ASN A 102 -7.78 -8.44 8.14
CA ASN A 102 -8.72 -9.56 8.07
C ASN A 102 -8.99 -10.06 6.64
N THR A 103 -8.75 -9.24 5.61
CA THR A 103 -9.14 -9.56 4.23
C THR A 103 -7.98 -9.99 3.35
N TYR A 104 -6.76 -9.50 3.56
CA TYR A 104 -5.65 -9.93 2.70
C TYR A 104 -5.27 -11.40 2.97
N PHE A 105 -5.49 -11.93 4.19
CA PHE A 105 -5.31 -13.36 4.48
C PHE A 105 -6.20 -14.23 3.59
N LEU A 106 -7.41 -13.77 3.25
CA LEU A 106 -8.36 -14.53 2.42
C LEU A 106 -7.96 -14.57 0.94
N LEU A 107 -7.10 -13.65 0.49
CA LEU A 107 -6.60 -13.61 -0.89
C LEU A 107 -5.35 -14.48 -1.07
N GLY A 108 -4.64 -14.82 0.01
CA GLY A 108 -3.45 -15.69 -0.02
C GLY A 108 -3.78 -17.19 -0.09
N ASP A 109 -4.91 -17.62 0.49
CA ASP A 109 -5.32 -19.03 0.48
C ASP A 109 -6.03 -19.45 -0.83
N ALA A 110 -6.42 -18.51 -1.69
CA ALA A 110 -7.13 -18.81 -2.94
C ALA A 110 -6.21 -19.36 -4.06
N THR A 111 -4.89 -19.38 -3.85
CA THR A 111 -3.92 -19.93 -4.82
C THR A 111 -3.36 -21.30 -4.46
N ASP A 112 -3.78 -21.89 -3.33
CA ASP A 112 -3.56 -23.31 -3.04
C ASP A 112 -4.85 -24.09 -3.36
N THR A 113 -5.18 -24.19 -4.64
CA THR A 113 -6.03 -25.27 -5.15
C THR A 113 -5.26 -26.00 -6.25
N ASP A 114 -4.73 -27.16 -5.85
CA ASP A 114 -4.24 -28.33 -6.61
C ASP A 114 -3.60 -28.13 -8.00
#